data_AF-A0A948NU86-F1
#
_entry.id   AF-A0A948NU86-F1
#
_cell.length_a   1.000
_cell.length_b   1.000
_cell.length_c   1.000
_cell.angle_alpha   90.00
_cell.angle_beta   90.00
_cell.angle_gamma   90.00
#
_symmetry.space_group_name_H-M   'P 1'
#
loop_
_entity.id
_entity.type
_entity.pdbx_description
1 polymer ?
#
loop_
_entity_poly.entity_id
_entity_poly.type
_entity_poly.pdbx_seq_one_letter_code
_entity_poly.pdbx_strand_id
1 'polypeptide(L)' 'MNRPGGSLPEWQQYELRVDQKTMKEVGFKAPEGKFYPFNKRETLEWDKSDDPTVGREGVVVLQNGTRVKLNEWIAQQG' A
#
# COMPACT_ATOMS: atom_id res chain seq x y z
N MET A 1 29.35 12.13 -6.64
CA MET A 1 28.88 10.78 -7.06
C MET A 1 27.39 10.88 -7.30
N ASN A 2 26.99 11.05 -8.56
CA ASN A 2 25.59 11.10 -8.99
C ASN A 2 24.97 9.71 -8.83
N ARG A 3 24.06 9.53 -7.86
CA ARG A 3 23.14 8.39 -7.91
C ARG A 3 22.11 8.73 -9.00
N PRO A 4 21.95 7.93 -10.06
CA PRO A 4 20.89 8.16 -11.02
C PRO A 4 19.57 8.21 -10.26
N GLY A 5 18.76 9.23 -10.54
CA GLY A 5 17.43 9.42 -9.96
C GLY A 5 16.48 8.31 -10.41
N GLY A 6 16.70 7.10 -9.90
CA GLY A 6 15.72 6.04 -9.94
C GLY A 6 14.58 6.47 -9.04
N SER A 7 13.42 6.73 -9.63
CA SER A 7 12.17 6.92 -8.89
C SER A 7 12.10 5.87 -7.77
N LEU A 8 11.79 6.30 -6.55
CA LEU A 8 11.60 5.37 -5.44
C LEU A 8 10.60 4.29 -5.91
N PRO A 9 10.81 3.02 -5.54
CA PRO A 9 9.87 1.96 -5.83
C PRO A 9 8.45 2.39 -5.43
N GLU A 10 7.44 2.03 -6.21
CA GLU A 10 6.05 2.48 -6.02
C GLU A 10 5.58 2.32 -4.55
N TRP A 11 5.96 1.23 -3.88
CA TRP A 11 5.66 0.99 -2.46
C TRP A 11 6.26 2.00 -1.49
N GLN A 12 7.44 2.56 -1.80
CA GLN A 12 8.10 3.57 -0.97
C GLN A 12 7.44 4.95 -1.12
N GLN A 13 6.56 5.12 -2.10
CA GLN A 13 5.80 6.34 -2.30
C GLN A 13 4.54 6.40 -1.41
N TYR A 14 4.13 5.27 -0.82
CA TYR A 14 2.99 5.21 0.09
C TYR A 14 3.46 5.31 1.55
N GLU A 15 2.94 6.30 2.27
CA GLU A 15 3.26 6.49 3.70
C GLU A 15 2.21 5.78 4.56
N LEU A 16 2.57 4.65 5.16
CA LEU A 16 1.70 3.96 6.12
C LEU A 16 1.37 4.88 7.31
N ARG A 17 0.09 4.95 7.67
CA ARG A 17 -0.39 5.72 8.83
C ARG A 17 -0.76 4.78 9.95
N VAL A 18 -0.12 5.01 11.09
CA VAL A 18 -0.36 4.29 12.34
C VAL A 18 -1.01 5.26 13.33
N ASP A 19 -2.11 4.86 13.93
CA ASP A 19 -2.72 5.61 15.02
C ASP A 19 -1.87 5.45 16.28
N GLN A 20 -1.37 6.55 16.81
CA GLN A 20 -0.44 6.55 17.96
C GLN A 20 -1.09 6.09 19.27
N LYS A 21 -2.43 6.18 19.39
CA LYS A 21 -3.14 5.76 20.60
C LYS A 21 -3.30 4.25 20.66
N THR A 22 -3.57 3.63 19.53
CA THR A 22 -3.84 2.19 19.42
C THR A 22 -2.67 1.40 18.87
N MET A 23 -1.64 2.07 18.35
CA MET A 23 -0.47 1.48 17.66
C MET A 23 -0.90 0.57 16.50
N LYS A 24 -2.01 0.90 15.84
CA LYS A 24 -2.58 0.13 14.72
C LYS A 24 -2.51 0.91 13.43
N GLU A 25 -2.32 0.18 12.34
CA GLU A 25 -2.41 0.71 11.00
C GLU A 25 -3.85 1.16 10.74
N VAL A 26 -4.00 2.42 10.33
CA VAL A 26 -5.31 3.05 10.07
C VAL A 26 -5.47 3.46 8.63
N GLY A 27 -4.47 3.21 7.79
CA GLY A 27 -4.49 3.57 6.39
C GLY A 27 -3.10 3.87 5.87
N PHE A 28 -3.06 4.49 4.70
CA PHE A 28 -1.83 4.98 4.09
C PHE A 28 -2.09 6.26 3.32
N LYS A 29 -1.04 7.03 3.07
CA LYS A 29 -1.10 8.22 2.21
C LYS A 29 -0.44 7.90 0.88
N ALA A 30 -1.17 8.12 -0.21
CA ALA A 30 -0.68 7.94 -1.57
C ALA A 30 0.25 9.08 -2.00
N PRO A 31 1.10 8.87 -3.03
CA PRO A 31 1.99 9.90 -3.56
C PRO A 31 1.26 11.17 -4.04
N GLU A 32 0.01 11.03 -4.49
CA GLU A 32 -0.87 12.15 -4.86
C GLU A 32 -1.27 13.02 -3.65
N GLY A 33 -0.93 12.61 -2.43
CA GLY A 33 -1.24 13.31 -1.19
C GLY A 33 -2.54 12.88 -0.53
N LYS A 34 -3.38 12.07 -1.22
CA LYS A 34 -4.65 11.56 -0.71
C LYS A 34 -4.42 10.49 0.36
N PHE A 35 -5.18 10.60 1.45
CA PHE A 35 -5.19 9.61 2.53
C PHE A 35 -6.28 8.59 2.28
N TYR A 36 -5.91 7.32 2.41
CA TYR A 36 -6.80 6.18 2.26
C TYR A 36 -6.91 5.45 3.62
N PRO A 37 -8.04 5.59 4.32
CA PRO A 37 -8.25 4.92 5.59
C PRO A 37 -8.50 3.42 5.39
N PHE A 38 -7.90 2.62 6.27
CA PHE A 38 -8.21 1.21 6.40
C PHE A 38 -9.44 0.99 7.26
N ASN A 39 -10.29 0.07 6.82
CA ASN A 39 -11.34 -0.54 7.62
C ASN A 39 -10.75 -1.51 8.65
N LYS A 40 -11.59 -1.95 9.59
CA LYS A 40 -11.19 -2.97 10.56
C LYS A 40 -10.67 -4.21 9.84
N ARG A 41 -9.39 -4.53 10.07
CA ARG A 41 -8.65 -5.69 9.52
C ARG A 41 -8.12 -5.51 8.08
N GLU A 42 -7.91 -4.27 7.66
CA GLU A 42 -7.12 -3.97 6.46
C GLU A 42 -5.72 -3.52 6.86
N THR A 43 -4.72 -3.96 6.10
CA THR A 43 -3.31 -3.55 6.26
C THR A 43 -2.62 -3.45 4.89
N LEU A 44 -1.57 -2.63 4.81
CA LEU A 44 -0.76 -2.49 3.62
C LEU A 44 0.35 -3.54 3.68
N GLU A 45 0.33 -4.52 2.79
CA GLU A 45 1.43 -5.47 2.66
C GLU A 45 2.20 -5.22 1.36
N TRP A 46 3.50 -5.49 1.43
CA TRP A 46 4.32 -5.54 0.24
C TRP A 46 4.40 -6.98 -0.24
N ASP A 47 3.83 -7.25 -1.41
CA ASP A 47 4.04 -8.50 -2.10
C ASP A 47 5.28 -8.40 -3.00
N LYS A 48 6.35 -9.09 -2.60
CA LYS A 48 7.59 -9.26 -3.37
C LYS A 48 7.54 -10.47 -4.30
N SER A 49 6.45 -11.22 -4.31
CA SER A 49 6.37 -12.41 -5.15
C SER A 49 6.13 -11.98 -6.59
N ASP A 50 6.77 -12.67 -7.52
CA ASP A 50 6.39 -12.65 -8.94
C ASP A 50 5.10 -13.48 -9.10
N ASP A 51 4.08 -13.16 -8.30
CA ASP A 51 2.84 -13.92 -8.29
C ASP A 51 1.96 -13.42 -9.44
N PRO A 52 1.68 -14.26 -10.45
CA PRO A 52 1.01 -13.82 -11.68
C PRO A 52 -0.44 -13.39 -11.42
N THR A 53 -1.03 -13.76 -10.29
CA THR A 53 -2.38 -13.32 -9.90
C THR A 53 -2.39 -11.86 -9.46
N VAL A 54 -1.30 -11.40 -8.85
CA VAL A 54 -1.16 -10.06 -8.28
C VAL A 54 -0.40 -9.11 -9.22
N GLY A 55 0.36 -9.67 -10.17
CA GLY A 55 1.24 -8.92 -11.08
C GLY A 55 2.60 -8.67 -10.43
N ARG A 56 3.61 -8.37 -11.26
CA ARG A 56 5.00 -8.13 -10.81
C ARG A 56 5.04 -7.11 -9.67
N GLU A 57 5.72 -7.49 -8.58
CA GLU A 57 6.20 -6.64 -7.48
C GLU A 57 5.32 -5.42 -7.18
N GLY A 58 4.39 -5.55 -6.23
CA GLY A 58 3.38 -4.53 -5.99
C GLY A 58 3.01 -4.34 -4.52
N VAL A 59 2.33 -3.23 -4.25
CA VAL A 59 1.66 -3.01 -2.97
C VAL A 59 0.30 -3.67 -3.02
N VAL A 60 -0.06 -4.39 -1.96
CA VAL A 60 -1.38 -4.99 -1.79
C VAL A 60 -2.02 -4.51 -0.49
N VAL A 61 -3.34 -4.47 -0.47
CA VAL A 61 -4.10 -4.34 0.76
C VAL A 61 -4.57 -5.74 1.14
N LEU A 62 -4.16 -6.20 2.31
CA LEU A 62 -4.70 -7.43 2.89
C LEU A 62 -6.03 -7.10 3.55
N GLN A 63 -7.13 -7.51 2.94
CA GLN A 63 -8.48 -7.34 3.45
C GLN A 63 -9.02 -8.71 3.90
N ASN A 64 -9.21 -8.90 5.22
CA ASN A 64 -9.73 -10.16 5.79
C ASN A 64 -8.96 -11.43 5.36
N GLY A 65 -7.65 -11.33 5.12
CA GLY A 65 -6.81 -12.45 4.67
C GLY A 65 -6.79 -12.64 3.15
N THR A 66 -7.52 -11.81 2.39
CA THR A 66 -7.45 -11.74 0.93
C THR A 66 -6.54 -10.60 0.51
N ARG A 67 -5.59 -10.89 -0.37
CA ARG A 67 -4.71 -9.87 -0.96
C ARG A 67 -5.43 -9.21 -2.13
N VAL A 68 -5.59 -7.90 -2.07
CA VAL A 68 -6.18 -7.09 -3.13
C VAL A 68 -5.11 -6.15 -3.65
N LYS A 69 -4.97 -6.00 -4.98
CA LYS A 69 -4.01 -5.04 -5.54
C LYS A 69 -4.36 -3.64 -5.04
N LEU A 70 -3.35 -2.86 -4.66
CA LEU A 70 -3.58 -1.52 -4.12
C LEU A 70 -4.42 -0.65 -5.06
N ASN A 71 -4.13 -0.69 -6.36
CA ASN A 71 -4.86 0.09 -7.36
C ASN A 71 -6.35 -0.32 -7.47
N GLU A 72 -6.65 -1.62 -7.35
CA GLU A 72 -8.03 -2.12 -7.36
C GLU A 72 -8.75 -1.78 -6.06
N TRP A 73 -8.07 -1.84 -4.92
CA TRP A 73 -8.64 -1.44 -3.64
C TRP A 73 -8.92 0.07 -3.60
N ILE A 74 -8.00 0.90 -4.11
CA ILE A 74 -8.20 2.36 -4.25
C ILE A 74 -9.39 2.65 -5.15
N ALA A 75 -9.54 1.94 -6.28
CA ALA A 75 -10.68 2.11 -7.17
C ALA A 75 -12.02 1.77 -6.50
N GLN A 76 -12.05 0.86 -5.52
CA GLN A 76 -13.26 0.55 -4.74
C GLN A 76 -13.60 1.62 -3.69
N GLN A 77 -12.65 2.47 -3.30
CA GLN A 77 -12.85 3.59 -2.37
C GLN A 77 -13.30 4.89 -3.09
N GLY A 78 -13.38 4.87 -4.42
CA GLY A 78 -13.73 6.00 -5.28
C GLY A 78 -15.23 6.12 -5.54
#